data_AF-A0A7X5X8Q3-F1
#
_entry.id   AF-A0A7X5X8Q3-F1
#
_cell.length_a   1.000
_cell.length_b   1.000
_cell.length_c   1.000
_cell.angle_alpha   90.00
_cell.angle_beta   90.00
_cell.angle_gamma   90.00
#
_symmetry.space_group_name_H-M   'P 1'
#
loop_
_entity.id
_entity.type
_entity.pdbx_description
1 polymer ?
#
loop_
_entity_poly.entity_id
_entity_poly.type
_entity_poly.pdbx_seq_one_letter_code
_entity_poly.pdbx_strand_id
1 'polypeptide(L)'
;MSSPGGDGFEGEAADLEAGIWVRGVDYLSGWRDARVAAAELGDALRLVGVDTAGIRLRAASGADSAGMVRLELSAGSAREVAVLARVAAARLGRVG
;
A
#
# COMPACT_ATOMS: atom_id res chain seq x y z
N MET A 1 -10.78 -35.15 5.59
CA MET A 1 -11.03 -33.82 6.16
C MET A 1 -9.94 -32.90 5.63
N SER A 2 -10.27 -32.03 4.68
CA SER A 2 -9.32 -31.10 4.05
C SER A 2 -9.41 -29.76 4.76
N SER A 3 -8.31 -29.28 5.33
CA SER A 3 -8.23 -27.91 5.86
C SER A 3 -8.37 -26.91 4.71
N PRO A 4 -9.21 -25.87 4.82
CA PRO A 4 -9.35 -24.87 3.78
C PRO A 4 -8.10 -23.99 3.77
N GLY A 5 -7.60 -23.71 2.57
CA GLY A 5 -6.36 -22.99 2.32
C GLY A 5 -6.30 -21.66 3.08
N GLY A 6 -5.20 -21.49 3.81
CA GLY A 6 -4.74 -20.17 4.22
C GLY A 6 -4.17 -19.47 2.98
N ASP A 7 -4.94 -18.56 2.41
CA ASP A 7 -4.44 -17.49 1.55
C ASP A 7 -3.88 -16.36 2.44
N GLY A 8 -3.04 -16.73 3.40
CA GLY A 8 -2.15 -15.78 4.03
C GLY A 8 -1.09 -15.44 3.01
N PHE A 9 -1.04 -14.18 2.57
CA PHE A 9 0.12 -13.64 1.86
C PHE A 9 1.34 -13.77 2.77
N GLU A 10 1.97 -14.93 2.71
CA GLU A 10 3.30 -15.21 3.20
C GLU A 10 4.23 -14.47 2.23
N GLY A 11 4.30 -13.16 2.40
CA GLY A 11 5.47 -12.44 1.94
C GLY A 11 6.62 -13.10 2.65
N GLU A 12 7.44 -13.84 1.92
CA GLU A 12 8.73 -14.32 2.37
C GLU A 12 9.32 -13.22 3.23
N ALA A 13 9.34 -13.46 4.55
CA ALA A 13 10.22 -12.73 5.43
C ALA A 13 11.59 -13.14 4.92
N ALA A 14 12.09 -12.39 3.93
CA ALA A 14 13.43 -12.52 3.42
C ALA A 14 14.28 -12.62 4.67
N ASP A 15 14.89 -13.79 4.86
CA ASP A 15 15.73 -14.07 5.99
C ASP A 15 16.76 -12.95 5.98
N LEU A 16 16.58 -11.98 6.89
CA LEU A 16 17.47 -10.84 7.03
C LEU A 16 18.71 -11.40 7.71
N GLU A 17 19.44 -12.26 6.99
CA GLU A 17 20.82 -12.58 7.25
C GLU A 17 21.47 -11.23 7.50
N ALA A 18 21.95 -11.03 8.73
CA ALA A 18 22.29 -9.74 9.30
C ALA A 18 23.31 -9.00 8.41
N GLY A 19 22.80 -8.27 7.43
CA GLY A 19 23.60 -7.52 6.48
C GLY A 19 24.37 -6.45 7.23
N ILE A 20 25.66 -6.33 6.95
CA ILE A 20 26.51 -5.32 7.56
C ILE A 20 25.94 -3.94 7.20
N TRP A 21 25.46 -3.20 8.20
CA TRP A 21 24.94 -1.85 8.03
C TRP A 21 26.10 -0.91 7.63
N VAL A 22 26.07 -0.42 6.39
CA VAL A 22 27.07 0.54 5.92
C VAL A 22 26.71 1.93 6.45
N ARG A 23 27.62 2.52 7.22
CA ARG A 23 27.46 3.89 7.74
C ARG A 23 27.35 4.87 6.58
N GLY A 24 26.37 5.76 6.64
CA GLY A 24 26.12 6.80 5.63
C GLY A 24 25.12 6.41 4.54
N VAL A 25 24.67 5.15 4.49
CA VAL A 25 23.58 4.73 3.59
C VAL A 25 22.24 4.89 4.31
N ASP A 26 21.31 5.64 3.70
CA ASP A 26 19.96 5.82 4.25
C ASP A 26 19.02 4.70 3.79
N TYR A 27 19.17 3.54 4.42
CA TYR A 27 18.30 2.38 4.20
C TYR A 27 16.82 2.64 4.53
N LEU A 28 16.49 3.75 5.21
CA LEU A 28 15.13 4.12 5.57
C LEU A 28 14.50 5.15 4.62
N SER A 29 15.27 5.71 3.67
CA SER A 29 14.79 6.72 2.72
C SER A 29 13.52 6.27 2.01
N GLY A 30 13.53 5.09 1.38
CA GLY A 30 12.35 4.54 0.73
C GLY A 30 11.16 4.31 1.67
N TRP A 31 11.39 3.82 2.89
CA TRP A 31 10.30 3.66 3.86
C TRP A 31 9.71 5.00 4.32
N ARG A 32 10.53 6.03 4.48
CA ARG A 32 10.05 7.38 4.86
C ARG A 32 9.19 7.98 3.76
N ASP A 33 9.63 7.87 2.51
CA ASP A 33 8.84 8.33 1.35
C ASP A 33 7.51 7.58 1.26
N ALA A 34 7.54 6.25 1.44
CA ALA A 34 6.34 5.44 1.49
C ALA A 34 5.39 5.83 2.64
N ARG A 35 5.92 6.25 3.79
CA ARG A 35 5.12 6.72 4.93
C ARG A 35 4.40 8.01 4.62
N VAL A 36 5.07 8.96 3.96
CA VAL A 36 4.44 10.21 3.51
C VAL A 36 3.36 9.91 2.49
N ALA A 37 3.66 9.11 1.46
CA ALA A 37 2.69 8.72 0.43
C ALA A 37 1.48 7.98 1.01
N ALA A 38 1.68 7.11 2.02
CA ALA A 38 0.59 6.41 2.70
C ALA A 38 -0.32 7.38 3.47
N ALA A 39 0.24 8.42 4.11
CA ALA A 39 -0.56 9.43 4.79
C ALA A 39 -1.38 10.26 3.80
N GLU A 40 -0.75 10.73 2.70
CA GLU A 40 -1.42 11.50 1.65
C GLU A 40 -2.56 10.70 1.00
N LEU A 41 -2.34 9.42 0.68
CA LEU A 41 -3.37 8.55 0.14
C LEU A 41 -4.52 8.36 1.14
N GLY A 42 -4.21 8.17 2.42
CA GLY A 42 -5.22 8.04 3.48
C GLY A 42 -6.09 9.28 3.62
N ASP A 43 -5.49 10.47 3.56
CA ASP A 43 -6.20 11.74 3.64
C ASP A 43 -7.05 11.99 2.38
N ALA A 44 -6.53 11.66 1.20
CA ALA A 44 -7.30 11.74 -0.04
C ALA A 44 -8.52 10.82 -0.03
N LEU A 45 -8.38 9.57 0.44
CA LEU A 45 -9.48 8.61 0.56
C LEU A 45 -10.55 9.07 1.56
N ARG A 46 -10.13 9.68 2.68
CA ARG A 46 -11.06 10.26 3.66
C ARG A 46 -11.80 11.47 3.09
N LEU A 47 -11.11 12.33 2.35
CA LEU A 47 -11.69 13.53 1.73
C LEU A 47 -12.82 13.18 0.75
N VAL A 48 -12.68 12.09 0.00
CA VAL A 48 -13.69 11.61 -0.96
C VAL A 48 -14.74 10.70 -0.32
N GLY A 49 -14.71 10.55 1.01
CA GLY A 49 -15.75 9.87 1.78
C GLY A 49 -15.70 8.34 1.75
N VAL A 50 -14.57 7.73 1.37
CA VAL A 50 -14.42 6.27 1.44
C VAL A 50 -14.39 5.85 2.92
N ASP A 51 -15.15 4.81 3.26
CA ASP A 51 -15.22 4.31 4.63
C ASP A 51 -13.85 3.83 5.12
N THR A 52 -13.31 4.57 6.10
CA THR A 52 -11.99 4.32 6.71
C THR A 52 -11.97 3.10 7.62
N ALA A 53 -13.12 2.57 8.06
CA ALA A 53 -13.17 1.36 8.89
C ALA A 53 -12.66 0.12 8.13
N GLY A 54 -12.79 0.14 6.79
CA GLY A 54 -12.32 -0.91 5.90
C GLY A 54 -10.93 -0.68 5.30
N ILE A 55 -10.20 0.35 5.71
CA ILE A 55 -8.91 0.73 5.10
C ILE A 55 -7.75 0.46 6.07
N ARG A 56 -6.71 -0.24 5.59
CA ARG A 56 -5.38 -0.21 6.22
C ARG A 56 -4.32 0.19 5.22
N LEU A 57 -3.55 1.23 5.57
CA LEU A 57 -2.40 1.69 4.80
C LEU A 57 -1.12 1.45 5.60
N ARG A 58 -0.11 0.87 4.97
CA ARG A 58 1.19 0.62 5.60
C ARG A 58 2.32 0.96 4.65
N ALA A 59 3.28 1.72 5.14
CA ALA A 59 4.57 1.88 4.47
C ALA A 59 5.38 0.58 4.60
N ALA A 60 5.98 0.17 3.51
CA ALA A 60 6.89 -0.96 3.41
C ALA A 60 8.12 -0.54 2.60
N SER A 61 9.21 -1.27 2.77
CA SER A 61 10.38 -1.17 1.90
C SER A 61 10.39 -2.38 0.97
N GLY A 62 10.63 -2.15 -0.32
CA GLY A 62 10.94 -3.17 -1.29
C GLY A 62 12.32 -3.77 -1.05
N ALA A 63 12.60 -4.91 -1.69
CA ALA A 63 13.89 -5.60 -1.63
C ALA A 63 15.05 -4.76 -2.20
N ASP A 64 14.73 -3.78 -3.02
CA ASP A 64 15.62 -2.80 -3.64
C ASP A 64 15.70 -1.47 -2.86
N SER A 65 15.22 -1.43 -1.61
CA SER A 65 15.03 -0.22 -0.81
C SER A 65 14.01 0.79 -1.35
N ALA A 66 13.22 0.43 -2.38
CA ALA A 66 12.16 1.31 -2.87
C ALA A 66 11.03 1.46 -1.85
N GLY A 67 10.49 2.66 -1.74
CA GLY A 67 9.31 2.93 -0.92
C GLY A 67 8.05 2.31 -1.51
N MET A 68 7.36 1.47 -0.73
CA MET A 68 6.13 0.79 -1.15
C MET A 68 4.98 1.12 -0.19
N VAL A 69 3.79 1.41 -0.72
CA VAL A 69 2.56 1.54 0.08
C VAL A 69 1.71 0.30 -0.09
N ARG A 70 1.45 -0.41 1.02
CA ARG A 70 0.50 -1.53 1.06
C ARG A 70 -0.86 -1.01 1.47
N LEU A 71 -1.85 -1.27 0.63
CA LEU A 71 -3.25 -0.91 0.85
C LEU A 71 -4.10 -2.16 0.96
N GLU A 72 -4.79 -2.31 2.09
CA GLU A 72 -5.80 -3.33 2.32
C GLU A 72 -7.16 -2.64 2.40
N LEU A 73 -8.11 -3.12 1.60
CA LEU A 73 -9.46 -2.58 1.51
C LEU A 73 -10.48 -3.70 1.73
N SER A 74 -11.57 -3.36 2.42
CA SER A 74 -12.79 -4.17 2.31
C SER A 74 -13.28 -4.20 0.85
N ALA A 75 -14.01 -5.25 0.46
CA ALA A 75 -14.59 -5.32 -0.89
C ALA A 75 -15.54 -4.14 -1.19
N GLY A 76 -16.20 -3.57 -0.19
CA GLY A 76 -17.03 -2.37 -0.32
C GLY A 76 -16.18 -1.13 -0.64
N SER A 77 -15.19 -0.85 0.22
CA SER A 77 -14.26 0.27 0.06
C SER A 77 -13.50 0.19 -1.29
N ALA A 78 -13.13 -1.02 -1.72
CA ALA A 78 -12.48 -1.22 -3.02
C ALA A 78 -13.38 -0.82 -4.20
N ARG A 79 -14.69 -1.12 -4.13
CA ARG A 79 -15.66 -0.70 -5.17
C ARG A 79 -15.87 0.81 -5.17
N GLU A 80 -15.94 1.44 -4.01
CA GLU A 80 -16.03 2.90 -3.88
C GLU A 80 -14.81 3.59 -4.52
N VAL A 81 -13.60 3.12 -4.20
CA VAL A 81 -12.35 3.61 -4.80
C VAL A 81 -12.35 3.42 -6.32
N ALA A 82 -12.81 2.27 -6.82
CA ALA A 82 -12.88 2.03 -8.27
C ALA A 82 -13.83 3.00 -8.98
N VAL A 83 -15.00 3.31 -8.38
CA VAL A 83 -15.93 4.30 -8.93
C VAL A 83 -15.29 5.68 -8.98
N LEU A 84 -14.64 6.11 -7.89
CA LEU A 84 -13.96 7.40 -7.81
C LEU A 84 -12.83 7.51 -8.84
N ALA A 85 -12.03 6.45 -9.01
CA ALA A 85 -10.96 6.41 -10.00
C ALA A 85 -11.50 6.54 -11.44
N ARG A 86 -12.62 5.87 -11.77
CA ARG A 86 -13.26 6.00 -13.08
C ARG A 86 -13.79 7.41 -13.34
N VAL A 87 -14.42 8.03 -12.34
CA VAL A 87 -14.92 9.41 -12.43
C VAL A 87 -13.74 10.37 -12.65
N ALA A 88 -12.64 10.20 -11.93
CA ALA A 88 -11.44 11.00 -12.13
C ALA A 88 -10.83 10.80 -13.53
N ALA A 89 -10.72 9.56 -14.01
CA ALA A 89 -10.22 9.26 -15.35
C ALA A 89 -11.08 9.91 -16.45
N ALA A 90 -12.41 9.86 -16.31
CA ALA A 90 -13.34 10.53 -17.22
C ALA A 90 -13.14 12.05 -17.25
N ARG A 91 -13.00 12.68 -16.07
CA ARG A 91 -12.74 14.12 -15.96
C ARG A 91 -11.39 14.55 -16.54
N LEU A 92 -10.39 13.68 -16.44
CA LEU A 92 -9.04 13.94 -16.94
C LEU A 92 -8.88 13.57 -18.43
N GLY A 93 -9.93 13.09 -19.11
CA GLY A 93 -9.86 12.65 -20.50
C GLY A 93 -8.97 11.42 -20.70
N ARG A 94 -8.72 10.63 -19.65
CA ARG A 94 -7.89 9.41 -19.69
C ARG A 94 -8.70 8.15 -19.95
N VAL A 95 -9.87 8.30 -20.56
CA VAL A 95 -10.69 7.16 -20.97
C VAL A 95 -10.06 6.62 -22.25
N GLY A 96 -9.43 5.45 -22.15
CA GLY A 96 -9.02 4.66 -23.30
C GLY A 96 -10.23 4.03 -23.99
#